data_AF-A0A401UT05-F1
#
_entry.id   AF-A0A401UT05-F1
#
_cell.length_a   1.000
_cell.length_b   1.000
_cell.length_c   1.000
_cell.angle_alpha   90.00
_cell.angle_beta   90.00
_cell.angle_gamma   90.00
#
_symmetry.space_group_name_H-M   'P 1'
#
loop_
_entity.id
_entity.type
_entity.pdbx_description
1 polymer ?
#
loop_
_entity_poly.entity_id
_entity_poly.type
_entity_poly.pdbx_seq_one_letter_code
_entity_poly.pdbx_strand_id
1 'polypeptide(L)'
;MDVLSSDEDSIIEIVENKIQIKKLYSKINVALMDREKIIIQMRYGLLDGNPRTQREIALILGISRSYVSRIEKRALKKLYKELNNTNKSKLNCSNK
;
A
#
# COMPACT_ATOMS: atom_id res chain seq x y z
N MET A 1 -19.95 -9.25 -29.70
CA MET A 1 -20.80 -9.30 -28.49
C MET A 1 -19.89 -8.86 -27.37
N ASP A 2 -19.97 -7.59 -26.96
CA ASP A 2 -19.37 -7.15 -25.70
C ASP A 2 -20.41 -6.30 -24.99
N VAL A 3 -21.02 -6.94 -24.00
CA VAL A 3 -21.93 -6.31 -23.07
C VAL A 3 -21.03 -5.60 -22.05
N LEU A 4 -20.87 -4.29 -22.19
CA LEU A 4 -20.43 -3.43 -21.09
C LEU A 4 -21.66 -3.19 -20.21
N SER A 5 -21.71 -3.84 -19.06
CA SER A 5 -22.73 -3.68 -18.01
C SER A 5 -22.02 -3.91 -16.67
N SER A 6 -22.09 -3.07 -15.65
CA SER A 6 -22.92 -1.89 -15.42
C SER A 6 -22.23 -0.93 -14.45
N ASP A 7 -22.46 0.36 -14.66
CA ASP A 7 -22.03 1.50 -13.82
C ASP A 7 -22.81 1.61 -12.49
N GLU A 8 -22.93 0.52 -11.74
CA GLU A 8 -23.37 0.56 -10.33
C GLU A 8 -22.53 -0.43 -9.52
N ASP A 9 -21.37 0.02 -9.03
CA ASP A 9 -20.65 -0.68 -7.97
C ASP A 9 -21.66 -0.97 -6.84
N SER A 10 -21.90 -2.25 -6.54
CA SER A 10 -22.88 -2.57 -5.50
C SER A 10 -22.42 -1.96 -4.16
N ILE A 11 -23.37 -1.58 -3.31
CA ILE A 11 -23.07 -1.00 -1.99
C ILE A 11 -22.14 -1.95 -1.19
N ILE A 12 -22.25 -3.27 -1.40
CA ILE A 12 -21.37 -4.27 -0.78
C ILE A 12 -19.91 -4.07 -1.20
N GLU A 13 -19.66 -3.85 -2.49
CA GLU A 13 -18.33 -3.73 -3.06
C GLU A 13 -17.65 -2.44 -2.60
N ILE A 14 -18.39 -1.33 -2.57
CA ILE A 14 -17.89 -0.05 -2.04
C ILE A 14 -17.49 -0.20 -0.56
N VAL A 15 -18.29 -0.91 0.24
CA VAL A 15 -18.02 -1.14 1.66
C VAL A 15 -16.78 -2.03 1.83
N GLU A 16 -16.69 -3.11 1.07
CA GLU A 16 -15.52 -4.02 1.09
C GLU A 16 -14.24 -3.28 0.71
N ASN A 17 -14.27 -2.48 -0.36
CA ASN A 17 -13.14 -1.67 -0.80
C ASN A 17 -12.69 -0.69 0.29
N LYS A 18 -13.63 0.01 0.96
CA LYS A 18 -13.31 0.90 2.08
C LYS A 18 -12.64 0.16 3.25
N ILE A 19 -13.11 -1.05 3.58
CA ILE A 19 -12.52 -1.88 4.64
C ILE A 19 -11.09 -2.30 4.26
N GLN A 20 -10.87 -2.74 3.02
CA GLN A 20 -9.55 -3.13 2.51
C GLN A 20 -8.56 -1.95 2.53
N ILE A 21 -9.00 -0.78 2.08
CA ILE A 21 -8.21 0.45 2.10
C ILE A 21 -7.81 0.82 3.54
N LYS A 22 -8.76 0.81 4.48
CA LYS A 22 -8.47 1.12 5.90
C LYS A 22 -7.46 0.14 6.50
N LYS A 23 -7.58 -1.14 6.16
CA LYS A 23 -6.63 -2.18 6.60
C LYS A 23 -5.23 -1.94 6.04
N LEU A 24 -5.12 -1.57 4.77
CA LEU A 24 -3.84 -1.23 4.14
C LEU A 24 -3.16 -0.06 4.86
N TYR A 25 -3.89 1.04 5.08
CA TYR A 25 -3.36 2.21 5.80
C TYR A 25 -2.93 1.87 7.23
N SER A 26 -3.70 1.04 7.94
CA SER A 26 -3.32 0.56 9.27
C SER A 26 -1.99 -0.20 9.23
N LYS A 27 -1.81 -1.11 8.26
CA LYS A 27 -0.56 -1.87 8.10
C LYS A 27 0.62 -0.98 7.71
N ILE A 28 0.41 0.01 6.86
CA ILE A 28 1.43 1.02 6.54
C ILE A 28 1.89 1.76 7.79
N ASN A 29 0.95 2.14 8.66
CA ASN A 29 1.25 2.89 9.88
C ASN A 29 2.02 2.06 10.93
N VAL A 30 1.76 0.76 11.02
CA VAL A 30 2.43 -0.14 11.99
C VAL A 30 3.76 -0.67 11.46
N ALA A 31 3.86 -0.97 10.16
CA ALA A 31 5.00 -1.67 9.59
C ALA A 31 6.17 -0.74 9.23
N LEU A 32 5.87 0.51 8.86
CA LEU A 32 6.85 1.44 8.29
C LEU A 32 7.24 2.53 9.29
N MET A 33 8.53 2.86 9.30
CA MET A 33 9.04 4.03 10.00
C MET A 33 8.67 5.31 9.24
N ASP A 34 8.72 6.47 9.89
CA ASP A 34 8.25 7.74 9.29
C ASP A 34 8.88 8.05 7.94
N ARG A 35 10.19 7.85 7.80
CA ARG A 35 10.88 8.09 6.52
C ARG A 35 10.50 7.09 5.42
N GLU A 36 10.21 5.84 5.78
CA GLU A 36 9.68 4.85 4.84
C GLU A 36 8.25 5.20 4.43
N LYS A 37 7.43 5.63 5.39
CA LYS A 37 6.05 6.03 5.17
C LYS A 37 5.95 7.20 4.21
N ILE A 38 6.73 8.27 4.42
CA ILE A 38 6.76 9.44 3.52
C ILE A 38 7.12 9.03 2.09
N ILE A 39 8.18 8.23 1.93
CA ILE A 39 8.62 7.79 0.58
C ILE A 39 7.54 6.94 -0.09
N ILE A 40 6.92 6.01 0.62
CA ILE A 40 5.85 5.16 0.07
C ILE A 40 4.59 5.98 -0.23
N GLN A 41 4.20 6.91 0.64
CA GLN A 41 3.04 7.77 0.41
C GLN A 41 3.22 8.63 -0.84
N MET A 42 4.39 9.25 -1.03
CA MET A 42 4.68 10.03 -2.24
C MET A 42 4.77 9.13 -3.48
N ARG A 43 5.39 7.95 -3.36
CA ARG A 43 5.62 7.04 -4.48
C ARG A 43 4.32 6.53 -5.10
N TYR A 44 3.32 6.25 -4.25
CA TYR A 44 2.04 5.68 -4.67
C TYR A 44 0.88 6.67 -4.57
N GLY A 45 1.14 7.97 -4.35
CA GLY A 45 0.11 9.00 -4.28
C GLY A 45 -0.88 8.81 -3.13
N LEU A 46 -0.46 8.21 -2.02
CA LEU A 46 -1.36 7.89 -0.90
C LEU A 46 -1.73 9.11 -0.03
N LEU A 47 -1.14 10.27 -0.31
CA LEU A 47 -1.40 11.52 0.40
C LEU A 47 -2.25 12.48 -0.44
N ASP A 48 -1.84 12.70 -1.70
CA ASP A 48 -2.37 13.72 -2.60
C ASP A 48 -2.97 13.13 -3.90
N GLY A 49 -3.02 11.80 -4.03
CA GLY A 49 -3.47 11.10 -5.23
C GLY A 49 -2.44 11.10 -6.38
N ASN A 50 -1.29 11.74 -6.21
CA ASN A 50 -0.33 11.94 -7.29
C ASN A 50 0.95 11.12 -7.07
N PRO A 51 1.12 9.98 -7.74
CA PRO A 51 2.32 9.15 -7.60
C PRO A 51 3.55 9.87 -8.17
N ARG A 52 4.68 9.75 -7.46
CA ARG A 52 5.95 10.41 -7.84
C ARG A 52 7.04 9.42 -8.23
N THR A 53 7.92 9.84 -9.13
CA THR A 53 9.09 9.05 -9.49
C THR A 53 10.11 9.02 -8.34
N GLN A 54 10.96 7.97 -8.25
CA GLN A 54 12.06 7.95 -7.28
C GLN A 54 13.00 9.16 -7.44
N ARG A 55 13.14 9.68 -8.68
CA ARG A 55 13.94 10.88 -8.97
C ARG A 55 13.27 12.12 -8.40
N GLU A 56 11.97 12.32 -8.62
CA GLU A 56 11.23 13.42 -8.02
C GLU A 56 11.26 13.39 -6.49
N ILE A 57 11.04 12.22 -5.89
CA ILE A 57 11.11 12.05 -4.42
C ILE A 57 12.52 12.38 -3.91
N ALA A 58 13.55 11.95 -4.63
CA ALA A 58 14.94 12.24 -4.30
C ALA A 58 15.23 13.76 -4.32
N LEU A 59 14.72 14.47 -5.33
CA LEU A 59 14.82 15.92 -5.43
C LEU A 59 14.10 16.62 -4.27
N ILE A 60 12.86 16.22 -3.97
CA ILE A 60 12.04 16.80 -2.90
C ILE A 60 12.69 16.60 -1.52
N LEU A 61 13.27 15.41 -1.28
CA LEU A 61 13.86 15.05 0.00
C LEU A 61 15.36 15.40 0.13
N GLY A 62 15.97 15.97 -0.91
CA GLY A 62 17.39 16.33 -0.92
C GLY A 62 18.33 15.13 -0.74
N ILE A 63 17.99 13.97 -1.30
CA ILE A 63 18.80 12.73 -1.19
C ILE A 63 19.02 12.09 -2.55
N SER A 64 19.90 11.08 -2.62
CA SER A 64 20.12 10.36 -3.88
C SER A 64 18.95 9.46 -4.25
N ARG A 65 18.67 9.35 -5.57
CA ARG A 65 17.70 8.38 -6.12
C ARG A 65 17.96 6.95 -5.65
N SER A 66 19.24 6.55 -5.61
CA SER A 66 19.63 5.22 -5.13
C SER A 66 19.26 5.01 -3.67
N TYR A 67 19.33 6.05 -2.83
CA TYR A 67 18.90 5.94 -1.45
C TYR A 67 17.38 5.78 -1.32
N VAL A 68 16.60 6.55 -2.08
CA VAL A 68 15.13 6.37 -2.18
C VAL A 68 14.80 4.94 -2.59
N SER A 69 15.46 4.40 -3.61
CA SER A 69 15.23 3.03 -4.08
C SER A 69 15.51 1.98 -2.99
N ARG A 70 16.59 2.12 -2.22
CA ARG A 70 16.88 1.21 -1.10
C ARG A 70 15.79 1.27 -0.03
N ILE A 71 15.33 2.46 0.32
CA ILE A 71 14.27 2.64 1.33
C ILE A 71 12.96 2.02 0.84
N GLU A 72 12.56 2.30 -0.41
CA GLU A 72 11.35 1.72 -1.02
C GLU A 72 11.39 0.19 -1.00
N LYS A 73 12.50 -0.42 -1.45
CA LYS A 73 12.66 -1.88 -1.46
C LYS A 73 12.51 -2.48 -0.06
N ARG A 74 13.07 -1.83 0.97
CA ARG A 74 12.97 -2.29 2.36
C ARG A 74 11.54 -2.16 2.89
N ALA A 75 10.89 -1.03 2.62
CA ALA A 75 9.51 -0.76 3.03
C ALA A 75 8.53 -1.77 2.41
N LEU A 76 8.63 -2.03 1.10
CA LEU A 76 7.79 -3.02 0.42
C LEU A 76 7.98 -4.43 0.99
N LYS A 77 9.23 -4.81 1.31
CA LYS A 77 9.50 -6.11 1.96
C LYS A 77 8.84 -6.24 3.33
N LYS A 78 8.83 -5.17 4.13
CA LYS A 78 8.14 -5.14 5.43
C LYS A 78 6.62 -5.25 5.26
N LEU A 79 6.04 -4.45 4.35
CA LEU A 79 4.61 -4.51 4.05
C LEU A 79 4.16 -5.88 3.57
N TYR A 80 4.93 -6.50 2.67
CA TYR A 80 4.66 -7.85 2.18
C TYR A 80 4.63 -8.87 3.32
N LYS A 81 5.58 -8.80 4.25
CA LYS A 81 5.62 -9.70 5.42
C LYS A 81 4.39 -9.49 6.31
N GLU A 82 4.02 -8.24 6.58
CA GLU A 82 2.87 -7.90 7.44
C GLU A 82 1.52 -8.29 6.84
N LEU A 83 1.35 -8.12 5.53
CA LEU A 83 0.15 -8.54 4.82
C LEU A 83 0.03 -10.08 4.80
N ASN A 84 1.12 -10.80 4.54
CA ASN A 84 1.10 -12.26 4.49
C ASN A 84 1.01 -12.93 5.87
N ASN A 85 1.60 -12.33 6.91
CA ASN A 85 1.42 -12.82 8.29
C ASN A 85 -0.06 -12.80 8.72
N THR A 86 -0.83 -11.82 8.22
CA THR A 86 -2.28 -11.73 8.49
C THR A 86 -3.06 -12.85 7.82
N ASN A 87 -2.55 -13.45 6.73
CA ASN A 87 -3.19 -14.56 6.05
C ASN A 87 -2.88 -15.91 6.71
N LYS A 88 -1.69 -16.08 7.32
CA LYS A 88 -1.33 -17.29 8.07
C LYS A 88 -2.14 -17.50 9.34
N SER A 89 -2.53 -16.43 10.04
CA SER A 89 -3.36 -16.55 11.27
C SER A 89 -4.78 -17.04 10.99
N LYS A 90 -5.32 -16.86 9.77
CA LYS A 90 -6.62 -17.40 9.37
C LYS A 90 -6.59 -18.88 8.96
N LEU A 91 -5.45 -19.40 8.53
CA LEU A 91 -5.33 -20.80 8.09
C LEU A 91 -5.18 -21.79 9.25
N ASN A 92 -4.77 -21.33 10.44
CA ASN A 92 -4.56 -22.17 11.62
C ASN A 92 -5.83 -22.39 12.48
N CYS A 93 -6.96 -21.76 12.15
CA CYS A 93 -8.23 -21.96 12.87
C CYS A 93 -9.24 -22.89 12.17
N SER A 94 -8.92 -23.40 10.98
CA SER A 94 -9.81 -24.33 10.24
C SER A 94 -9.42 -25.80 10.35
N ASN A 95 -8.42 -26.15 11.16
CA ASN A 95 -8.01 -27.52 11.43
C ASN A 95 -8.04 -27.83 12.94
N LYS A 96 -9.21 -27.65 13.56
CA LYS A 96 -9.51 -28.28 14.86
C LYS A 96 -10.93 -28.80 14.87
#